data_AF-A0A3B9KIG9-F1
#
_entry.id   AF-A0A3B9KIG9-F1
#
_cell.length_a   1.000
_cell.length_b   1.000
_cell.length_c   1.000
_cell.angle_alpha   90.00
_cell.angle_beta   90.00
_cell.angle_gamma   90.00
#
_symmetry.space_group_name_H-M   'P 1'
#
loop_
_entity.id
_entity.type
_entity.pdbx_description
1 polymer ?
#
loop_
_entity_poly.entity_id
_entity_poly.type
_entity_poly.pdbx_seq_one_letter_code
_entity_poly.pdbx_strand_id
1 'polypeptide(L)'
;MKKNYFGRISLLTFFCLILLAACSAIDTPTLTLTPTPTHLAAAADKTTVIGRVVNTSGEPYKELIVRLAEVYYATDDPNQGAYVLDTAFSPGGITDQDGYFIIPDIKPMDYVLVLGSPDAAYKIIENEEGKAKVWHTEAGQILDMGEISLDFDFNP
;
A
#
# COMPACT_ATOMS: atom_id res chain seq x y z
N MET A 1 -40.70 -2.31 66.93
CA MET A 1 -39.60 -1.89 66.05
C MET A 1 -39.61 -2.77 64.80
N LYS A 2 -40.14 -2.30 63.66
CA LYS A 2 -40.14 -3.02 62.38
C LYS A 2 -38.77 -2.81 61.71
N LYS A 3 -37.99 -3.88 61.53
CA LYS A 3 -36.70 -3.81 60.82
C LYS A 3 -36.97 -3.75 59.32
N ASN A 4 -36.53 -2.67 58.68
CA ASN A 4 -36.72 -2.40 57.25
C ASN A 4 -35.69 -3.20 56.43
N TYR A 5 -35.99 -4.47 56.15
CA TYR A 5 -35.16 -5.33 55.29
C TYR A 5 -35.34 -5.03 53.78
N PHE A 6 -36.40 -4.29 53.42
CA PHE A 6 -36.80 -4.03 52.04
C PHE A 6 -35.79 -3.17 51.27
N GLY A 7 -35.17 -2.17 51.92
CA GLY A 7 -34.14 -1.32 51.29
C GLY A 7 -32.82 -2.05 51.02
N ARG A 8 -32.48 -3.06 51.84
CA ARG A 8 -31.24 -3.84 51.66
C ARG A 8 -31.34 -4.84 50.51
N ILE A 9 -32.53 -5.42 50.30
CA ILE A 9 -32.80 -6.31 49.17
C ILE A 9 -32.81 -5.54 47.85
N SER A 10 -33.36 -4.32 47.85
CA SER A 10 -33.40 -3.44 46.67
C SER A 10 -32.00 -2.94 46.25
N LEU A 11 -31.07 -2.73 47.20
CA LEU A 11 -29.70 -2.31 46.89
C LEU A 11 -28.87 -3.45 46.28
N LEU A 12 -29.09 -4.69 46.77
CA LEU A 12 -28.42 -5.90 46.25
C LEU A 12 -28.88 -6.27 44.84
N THR A 13 -30.16 -6.08 44.52
CA THR A 13 -30.68 -6.33 43.17
C THR A 13 -30.19 -5.30 42.15
N PHE A 14 -30.06 -4.03 42.54
CA PHE A 14 -29.49 -2.99 41.67
C PHE A 14 -27.99 -3.23 41.36
N PHE A 15 -27.22 -3.67 42.36
CA PHE A 15 -25.80 -4.02 42.16
C PHE A 15 -25.62 -5.23 41.22
N CYS A 16 -26.52 -6.21 41.28
CA CYS A 16 -26.48 -7.40 40.41
C CYS A 16 -26.79 -7.06 38.94
N LEU A 17 -27.67 -6.07 38.68
CA LEU A 17 -28.00 -5.61 37.34
C LEU A 17 -26.85 -4.88 36.64
N ILE A 18 -25.97 -4.21 37.39
CA ILE A 18 -24.78 -3.52 36.84
C ILE A 18 -23.73 -4.52 36.33
N LEU A 19 -23.63 -5.71 36.95
CA LEU A 19 -22.66 -6.74 36.56
C LEU A 19 -23.00 -7.42 35.22
N LEU A 20 -24.26 -7.40 34.79
CA LEU A 20 -24.69 -8.03 33.52
C LEU A 20 -24.46 -7.13 32.28
N ALA A 21 -24.23 -5.83 32.47
CA ALA A 21 -24.05 -4.88 31.37
C ALA A 21 -22.59 -4.75 30.87
N ALA A 22 -21.62 -5.42 31.51
CA ALA A 22 -20.21 -5.31 31.17
C ALA A 22 -19.73 -6.27 30.06
N CYS A 23 -20.61 -7.14 29.54
CA CYS A 23 -20.34 -7.96 28.35
C CYS A 23 -20.71 -7.19 27.08
N SER A 24 -20.05 -6.07 26.84
CA SER A 24 -19.89 -5.60 25.46
C SER A 24 -18.88 -6.52 24.80
N ALA A 25 -19.24 -7.12 23.67
CA ALA A 25 -18.30 -7.89 22.86
C ALA A 25 -17.06 -7.03 22.61
N ILE A 26 -15.93 -7.45 23.17
CA ILE A 26 -14.64 -6.87 22.84
C ILE A 26 -14.39 -7.35 21.42
N ASP A 27 -14.67 -6.48 20.45
CA ASP A 27 -14.18 -6.62 19.08
C ASP A 27 -12.65 -6.62 19.19
N THR A 28 -12.10 -7.81 19.35
CA THR A 28 -10.67 -8.03 19.26
C THR A 28 -10.34 -7.66 17.82
N PRO A 29 -9.51 -6.63 17.57
CA PRO A 29 -9.08 -6.33 16.22
C PRO A 29 -8.40 -7.59 15.71
N THR A 30 -9.11 -8.34 14.87
CA THR A 30 -8.54 -9.46 14.16
C THR A 30 -7.54 -8.81 13.22
N LEU A 31 -6.26 -8.90 13.57
CA LEU A 31 -5.17 -8.50 12.69
C LEU A 31 -5.41 -9.23 11.38
N THR A 32 -5.93 -8.51 10.40
CA THR A 32 -6.01 -9.02 9.05
C THR A 32 -4.56 -9.07 8.62
N LEU A 33 -3.98 -10.27 8.59
CA LEU A 33 -2.63 -10.48 8.11
C LEU A 33 -2.68 -10.20 6.61
N THR A 34 -2.54 -8.92 6.24
CA THR A 34 -2.29 -8.54 4.87
C THR A 34 -0.98 -9.22 4.48
N PRO A 35 -0.97 -10.16 3.53
CA PRO A 35 0.24 -10.85 3.14
C PRO A 35 1.22 -9.79 2.63
N THR A 36 2.23 -9.48 3.45
CA THR A 36 3.29 -8.57 3.02
C THR A 36 4.27 -9.39 2.19
N PRO A 37 4.58 -9.00 0.94
CA PRO A 37 5.52 -9.72 0.11
C PRO A 37 6.83 -9.94 0.86
N THR A 38 7.31 -11.18 0.90
CA THR A 38 8.60 -11.48 1.53
C THR A 38 9.71 -11.01 0.60
N HIS A 39 10.53 -10.09 1.09
CA HIS A 39 11.61 -9.47 0.32
C HIS A 39 12.91 -9.46 1.16
N LEU A 40 14.04 -9.75 0.52
CA LEU A 40 15.37 -9.69 1.13
C LEU A 40 15.83 -8.24 1.22
N ALA A 41 16.38 -7.79 2.35
CA ALA A 41 16.92 -6.44 2.49
C ALA A 41 17.76 -6.00 1.28
N ALA A 42 17.54 -4.78 0.80
CA ALA A 42 18.25 -4.23 -0.34
C ALA A 42 19.77 -4.21 -0.08
N ALA A 43 20.57 -4.50 -1.11
CA ALA A 43 22.02 -4.37 -1.02
C ALA A 43 22.42 -2.92 -0.71
N ALA A 44 23.58 -2.72 -0.08
CA ALA A 44 23.99 -1.42 0.45
C ALA A 44 24.08 -0.29 -0.60
N ASP A 45 24.29 -0.63 -1.88
CA ASP A 45 24.37 0.30 -3.02
C ASP A 45 23.13 0.24 -3.95
N LYS A 46 22.10 -0.53 -3.56
CA LYS A 46 20.87 -0.75 -4.32
C LYS A 46 19.65 -0.35 -3.52
N THR A 47 18.50 -0.35 -4.18
CA THR A 47 17.20 -0.20 -3.54
C THR A 47 16.25 -1.27 -4.06
N THR A 48 15.24 -1.59 -3.26
CA THR A 48 14.13 -2.42 -3.70
C THR A 48 12.85 -1.62 -3.62
N VAL A 49 12.03 -1.72 -4.66
CA VAL A 49 10.69 -1.12 -4.67
C VAL A 49 9.65 -2.21 -4.48
N ILE A 50 8.69 -1.98 -3.58
CA ILE A 50 7.52 -2.84 -3.39
C ILE A 50 6.24 -2.01 -3.48
N GLY A 51 5.13 -2.69 -3.75
CA GLY A 51 3.81 -2.08 -3.70
C GLY A 51 2.72 -3.08 -4.08
N ARG A 52 1.49 -2.59 -4.13
CA ARG A 52 0.31 -3.37 -4.52
C ARG A 52 -0.56 -2.57 -5.46
N VAL A 53 -1.11 -3.20 -6.50
CA VAL A 53 -2.03 -2.56 -7.44
C VAL A 53 -3.40 -3.23 -7.36
N VAL A 54 -4.44 -2.43 -7.11
CA VAL A 54 -5.83 -2.86 -7.00
C VAL A 54 -6.75 -1.94 -7.79
N ASN A 55 -7.94 -2.42 -8.15
CA ASN A 55 -9.00 -1.57 -8.67
C ASN A 55 -9.71 -0.80 -7.54
N THR A 56 -10.66 0.08 -7.89
CA THR A 56 -11.43 0.85 -6.89
C THR A 56 -12.34 0.00 -6.01
N SER A 57 -12.61 -1.24 -6.40
CA SER A 57 -13.34 -2.23 -5.59
C SER A 57 -12.43 -3.05 -4.67
N GLY A 58 -11.11 -2.83 -4.75
CA GLY A 58 -10.09 -3.55 -3.98
C GLY A 58 -9.67 -4.89 -4.58
N GLU A 59 -10.13 -5.23 -5.79
CA GLU A 59 -9.68 -6.44 -6.48
C GLU A 59 -8.28 -6.23 -7.06
N PRO A 60 -7.37 -7.21 -6.92
CA PRO A 60 -6.00 -7.05 -7.38
C PRO A 60 -5.90 -7.10 -8.91
N TYR A 61 -5.04 -6.24 -9.47
CA TYR A 61 -4.59 -6.44 -10.85
C TYR A 61 -3.50 -7.50 -10.85
N LYS A 62 -3.83 -8.67 -11.41
CA LYS A 62 -2.95 -9.84 -11.48
C LYS A 62 -2.15 -9.84 -12.77
N GLU A 63 -0.92 -10.35 -12.71
CA GLU A 63 -0.06 -10.49 -13.89
C GLU A 63 0.16 -9.18 -14.66
N LEU A 64 0.02 -8.05 -13.97
CA LEU A 64 0.18 -6.72 -14.53
C LEU A 64 1.67 -6.38 -14.60
N ILE A 65 2.12 -5.93 -15.77
CA ILE A 65 3.48 -5.42 -15.96
C ILE A 65 3.63 -4.12 -15.14
N VAL A 66 4.69 -4.05 -14.35
CA VAL A 66 5.07 -2.88 -13.56
C VAL A 66 6.47 -2.44 -13.99
N ARG A 67 6.63 -1.18 -14.37
CA ARG A 67 7.90 -0.61 -14.81
C ARG A 67 8.21 0.68 -14.08
N LEU A 68 9.49 0.92 -13.85
CA LEU A 68 10.02 2.16 -13.28
C LEU A 68 10.75 2.92 -14.37
N ALA A 69 10.16 4.02 -14.82
CA ALA A 69 10.81 4.95 -15.74
C ALA A 69 11.79 5.83 -14.97
N GLU A 70 13.05 5.87 -15.43
CA GLU A 70 14.13 6.61 -14.79
C GLU A 70 13.96 8.12 -15.05
N VAL A 71 14.05 8.94 -13.99
CA VAL A 71 13.98 10.40 -14.12
C VAL A 71 15.38 10.99 -14.24
N TYR A 72 15.56 11.86 -15.23
CA TYR A 72 16.78 12.59 -15.51
C TYR A 72 16.50 14.10 -15.47
N TYR A 73 17.35 14.84 -14.77
CA TYR A 73 17.24 16.29 -14.65
C TYR A 73 18.29 16.97 -15.52
N ALA A 74 17.87 17.95 -16.32
CA ALA A 74 18.80 18.74 -17.14
C ALA A 74 19.53 19.82 -16.32
N THR A 75 18.98 20.17 -15.16
CA THR A 75 19.50 21.14 -14.20
C THR A 75 19.26 20.61 -12.79
N ASP A 76 19.75 21.27 -11.75
CA ASP A 76 19.46 20.89 -10.37
C ASP A 76 18.01 21.22 -9.92
N ASP A 77 17.16 21.75 -10.81
CA ASP A 77 15.74 22.00 -10.53
C ASP A 77 14.93 20.70 -10.61
N PRO A 78 14.37 20.20 -9.49
CA PRO A 78 13.59 18.97 -9.47
C PRO A 78 12.26 19.08 -10.25
N ASN A 79 11.85 20.28 -10.66
CA ASN A 79 10.66 20.49 -11.48
C ASN A 79 10.95 20.41 -12.99
N GLN A 80 12.23 20.29 -13.38
CA GLN A 80 12.67 20.22 -14.78
C GLN A 80 13.33 18.88 -15.10
N GLY A 81 12.66 17.81 -14.69
CA GLY A 81 13.01 16.43 -15.03
C GLY A 81 12.25 15.90 -16.24
N ALA A 82 12.86 14.96 -16.96
CA ALA A 82 12.21 14.10 -17.93
C ALA A 82 12.35 12.65 -17.49
N TYR A 83 11.31 11.85 -17.63
CA TYR A 83 11.38 10.41 -17.37
C TYR A 83 11.52 9.62 -18.68
N VAL A 84 12.31 8.56 -18.64
CA VAL A 84 12.58 7.69 -19.78
C VAL A 84 12.16 6.27 -19.42
N LEU A 85 11.30 5.70 -20.24
CA LEU A 85 10.92 4.30 -20.17
C LEU A 85 11.55 3.55 -21.34
N ASP A 86 12.43 2.61 -21.04
CA ASP A 86 12.96 1.63 -21.97
C ASP A 86 12.35 0.27 -21.61
N THR A 87 11.49 -0.28 -22.47
CA THR A 87 10.78 -1.54 -22.16
C THR A 87 11.71 -2.75 -22.05
N ALA A 88 12.93 -2.67 -22.55
CA ALA A 88 13.95 -3.71 -22.44
C ALA A 88 14.80 -3.56 -21.17
N PHE A 89 15.18 -2.33 -20.81
CA PHE A 89 16.20 -2.08 -19.77
C PHE A 89 15.70 -1.39 -18.52
N SER A 90 14.58 -0.68 -18.55
CA SER A 90 14.03 -0.05 -17.35
C SER A 90 13.63 -1.12 -16.33
N PRO A 91 13.95 -0.92 -15.03
CA PRO A 91 13.60 -1.86 -13.99
C PRO A 91 12.10 -2.16 -13.97
N GLY A 92 11.74 -3.40 -13.65
CA GLY A 92 10.35 -3.81 -13.67
C GLY A 92 10.11 -5.19 -13.10
N GLY A 93 8.83 -5.50 -12.96
CA GLY A 93 8.33 -6.78 -12.48
C GLY A 93 6.92 -7.02 -12.99
N ILE A 94 6.28 -8.04 -12.42
CA ILE A 94 4.91 -8.42 -12.71
C ILE A 94 4.20 -8.57 -11.36
N THR A 95 2.97 -8.09 -11.26
CA THR A 95 2.18 -8.30 -10.04
C THR A 95 1.78 -9.77 -9.87
N ASP A 96 1.75 -10.23 -8.62
CA ASP A 96 1.28 -11.56 -8.28
C ASP A 96 -0.25 -11.68 -8.27
N GLN A 97 -0.77 -12.80 -7.77
CA GLN A 97 -2.21 -13.07 -7.69
C GLN A 97 -2.98 -12.16 -6.73
N ASP A 98 -2.26 -11.53 -5.80
CA ASP A 98 -2.82 -10.60 -4.80
C ASP A 98 -2.51 -9.13 -5.15
N GLY A 99 -1.91 -8.89 -6.32
CA GLY A 99 -1.61 -7.58 -6.87
C GLY A 99 -0.29 -6.98 -6.39
N TYR A 100 0.52 -7.72 -5.63
CA TYR A 100 1.80 -7.23 -5.13
C TYR A 100 2.90 -7.34 -6.17
N PHE A 101 3.81 -6.39 -6.17
CA PHE A 101 5.04 -6.43 -6.95
C PHE A 101 6.27 -6.15 -6.09
N ILE A 102 7.39 -6.72 -6.50
CA ILE A 102 8.72 -6.49 -5.93
C ILE A 102 9.69 -6.28 -7.08
N ILE A 103 10.44 -5.19 -7.06
CA ILE A 103 11.48 -4.86 -8.04
C ILE A 103 12.81 -4.68 -7.27
N PRO A 104 13.60 -5.76 -7.10
CA PRO A 104 14.81 -5.73 -6.30
C PRO A 104 16.01 -5.17 -7.06
N ASP A 105 17.05 -4.81 -6.30
CA ASP A 105 18.40 -4.52 -6.79
C ASP A 105 18.50 -3.42 -7.87
N ILE A 106 17.64 -2.41 -7.79
CA ILE A 106 17.66 -1.28 -8.73
C ILE A 106 18.61 -0.18 -8.25
N LYS A 107 18.99 0.71 -9.17
CA LYS A 107 19.84 1.86 -8.86
C LYS A 107 19.07 2.87 -7.98
N PRO A 108 19.66 3.41 -6.91
CA PRO A 108 19.07 4.51 -6.16
C PRO A 108 19.02 5.79 -7.02
N MET A 109 17.81 6.21 -7.40
CA MET A 109 17.51 7.44 -8.12
C MET A 109 15.99 7.73 -8.11
N ASP A 110 15.57 8.74 -8.86
CA ASP A 110 14.16 9.10 -9.01
C ASP A 110 13.50 8.27 -10.11
N TYR A 111 12.29 7.79 -9.81
CA TYR A 111 11.50 6.97 -10.73
C TYR A 111 10.06 7.44 -10.85
N VAL A 112 9.46 7.17 -12.01
CA VAL A 112 8.02 7.25 -12.26
C VAL A 112 7.47 5.84 -12.46
N LEU A 113 6.36 5.54 -11.81
CA LEU A 113 5.68 4.25 -11.93
C LEU A 113 4.79 4.20 -13.18
N VAL A 114 5.05 3.21 -14.01
CA VAL A 114 4.26 2.89 -15.21
C VAL A 114 3.68 1.49 -15.05
N LEU A 115 2.36 1.39 -15.18
CA LEU A 115 1.61 0.15 -15.12
C LEU A 115 1.14 -0.23 -16.51
N GLY A 116 1.23 -1.51 -16.86
CA GLY A 116 0.89 -2.03 -18.18
C GLY A 116 2.04 -1.93 -19.19
N SER A 117 1.71 -2.03 -20.47
CA SER A 117 2.68 -2.01 -21.58
C SER A 117 2.42 -0.84 -22.52
N PRO A 118 3.44 -0.03 -22.87
CA PRO A 118 3.31 1.01 -23.89
C PRO A 118 2.85 0.49 -25.26
N ASP A 119 3.11 -0.78 -25.56
CA ASP A 119 2.70 -1.43 -26.83
C ASP A 119 1.22 -1.90 -26.81
N ALA A 120 0.55 -1.78 -25.65
CA ALA A 120 -0.85 -2.16 -25.45
C ALA A 120 -1.57 -1.04 -24.67
N ALA A 121 -2.05 -1.34 -23.46
CA ALA A 121 -2.64 -0.36 -22.56
C ALA A 121 -1.70 -0.10 -21.37
N TYR A 122 -1.52 1.17 -21.02
CA TYR A 122 -0.69 1.57 -19.89
C TYR A 122 -1.25 2.80 -19.16
N LYS A 123 -0.86 2.93 -17.89
CA LYS A 123 -1.17 4.08 -17.04
C LYS A 123 0.09 4.54 -16.32
N ILE A 124 0.36 5.83 -16.40
CA ILE A 124 1.36 6.50 -15.56
C ILE A 124 0.66 6.94 -14.28
N ILE A 125 1.25 6.65 -13.13
CA ILE A 125 0.70 7.12 -11.86
C ILE A 125 1.02 8.60 -11.69
N GLU A 126 -0.04 9.37 -11.41
CA GLU A 126 0.01 10.81 -11.29
C GLU A 126 -0.04 11.25 -9.82
N ASN A 127 0.47 12.45 -9.54
CA ASN A 127 0.29 13.15 -8.28
C ASN A 127 -1.03 13.93 -8.28
N GLU A 128 -1.31 14.65 -7.19
CA GLU A 128 -2.54 15.45 -7.04
C GLU A 128 -2.69 16.58 -8.08
N GLU A 129 -1.59 16.99 -8.73
CA GLU A 129 -1.59 18.00 -9.80
C GLU A 129 -1.81 17.39 -11.20
N GLY A 130 -1.99 16.06 -11.32
CA GLY A 130 -2.12 15.37 -12.61
C GLY A 130 -0.80 15.23 -13.38
N LYS A 131 0.34 15.48 -12.73
CA LYS A 131 1.68 15.21 -13.29
C LYS A 131 2.14 13.83 -12.87
N ALA A 132 3.07 13.23 -13.62
CA ALA A 132 3.71 11.97 -13.21
C ALA A 132 4.25 12.09 -11.77
N LYS A 133 3.85 11.15 -10.91
CA LYS A 133 4.36 11.08 -9.54
C LYS A 133 5.80 10.57 -9.59
N VAL A 134 6.69 11.33 -8.98
CA VAL A 134 8.10 10.97 -8.84
C VAL A 134 8.32 10.38 -7.45
N TRP A 135 8.96 9.22 -7.39
CA TRP A 135 9.40 8.59 -6.17
C TRP A 135 10.91 8.64 -6.07
N HIS A 136 11.40 9.12 -4.92
CA HIS A 136 12.81 9.10 -4.58
C HIS A 136 13.19 7.76 -3.94
N THR A 137 14.32 7.19 -4.33
CA THR A 137 14.85 5.96 -3.73
C THR A 137 16.25 6.17 -3.17
N GLU A 138 16.57 5.45 -2.11
CA GLU A 138 17.83 5.56 -1.40
C GLU A 138 18.56 4.22 -1.33
N ALA A 139 19.89 4.27 -1.30
CA ALA A 139 20.73 3.08 -1.23
C ALA A 139 20.54 2.33 0.11
N GLY A 140 20.47 1.00 0.05
CA GLY A 140 20.21 0.14 1.20
C GLY A 140 18.78 0.20 1.74
N GLN A 141 17.87 0.94 1.09
CA GLN A 141 16.49 1.11 1.53
C GLN A 141 15.48 0.35 0.66
N ILE A 142 14.35 0.04 1.28
CA ILE A 142 13.14 -0.43 0.60
C ILE A 142 12.23 0.78 0.44
N LEU A 143 11.85 1.09 -0.79
CA LEU A 143 10.75 2.01 -1.04
C LEU A 143 9.45 1.21 -1.11
N ASP A 144 8.59 1.40 -0.11
CA ASP A 144 7.22 0.92 -0.15
C ASP A 144 6.30 1.98 -0.77
N MET A 145 5.76 1.67 -1.95
CA MET A 145 4.82 2.53 -2.67
C MET A 145 3.38 2.40 -2.15
N GLY A 146 3.13 1.47 -1.22
CA GLY A 146 1.82 1.19 -0.65
C GLY A 146 0.86 0.55 -1.65
N GLU A 147 -0.43 0.70 -1.36
CA GLU A 147 -1.51 0.26 -2.25
C GLU A 147 -1.88 1.39 -3.22
N ILE A 148 -1.87 1.06 -4.50
CA ILE A 148 -2.22 1.94 -5.61
C ILE A 148 -3.58 1.47 -6.14
N SER A 149 -4.63 2.24 -5.82
CA SER A 149 -5.99 1.99 -6.29
C SER A 149 -6.31 2.85 -7.52
N LEU A 150 -6.77 2.22 -8.60
CA LEU A 150 -7.07 2.91 -9.85
C LEU A 150 -8.21 2.25 -10.64
N ASP A 151 -8.96 3.06 -11.37
CA ASP A 151 -9.99 2.62 -12.32
C ASP A 151 -9.43 2.68 -13.75
N PHE A 152 -8.90 1.55 -14.24
CA PHE A 152 -8.31 1.46 -15.57
C PHE A 152 -8.37 0.02 -16.09
N ASP A 153 -8.83 -0.16 -17.31
CA ASP A 153 -8.83 -1.45 -17.96
C ASP A 153 -7.53 -1.67 -18.76
N PHE A 154 -6.69 -2.59 -18.29
CA PHE A 154 -5.45 -2.97 -18.98
C PHE A 154 -5.67 -4.04 -20.07
N ASN A 155 -6.88 -4.60 -20.20
CA ASN A 155 -7.23 -5.59 -21.21
C ASN A 155 -8.49 -5.15 -22.00
N PRO A 156 -8.40 -4.07 -22.79
CA PRO A 156 -9.51 -3.49 -23.53
C PRO A 156 -10.05 -4.37 -24.67
#